data_AF-A0A0F9AR49-F1
#
_entry.id   AF-A0A0F9AR49-F1
#
_cell.length_a   1.000
_cell.length_b   1.000
_cell.length_c   1.000
_cell.angle_alpha   90.00
_cell.angle_beta   90.00
_cell.angle_gamma   90.00
#
_symmetry.space_group_name_H-M   'P 1'
#
loop_
_entity.id
_entity.type
_entity.pdbx_description
1 polymer ?
#
loop_
_entity_poly.entity_id
_entity_poly.type
_entity_poly.pdbx_seq_one_letter_code
_entity_poly.pdbx_strand_id
1 'polypeptide(L)'
;MPNPTRVTTVPESERGPLEEHVRLIAQALNGLQNGQGNNGYFATLTPNATETTIYAGTASIGSVPVLQPMSAAAAASYAAGVIWTEGRKGQILIHHDSSALTDRLFGVVLNG
;
A
#
# COMPACT_ATOMS: atom_id res chain seq x y z
N MET A 1 -13.52 5.66 29.11
CA MET A 1 -12.88 5.73 27.78
C MET A 1 -12.76 4.31 27.26
N PRO A 2 -13.22 3.97 26.04
CA PRO A 2 -13.20 2.60 25.57
C PRO A 2 -11.79 2.15 25.18
N ASN A 3 -11.48 0.91 25.54
CA ASN A 3 -10.19 0.22 25.48
C ASN A 3 -9.72 0.03 24.01
N PRO A 4 -8.50 0.47 23.62
CA PRO A 4 -7.98 0.17 22.30
C PRO A 4 -7.77 -1.34 22.17
N THR A 5 -8.42 -1.92 21.16
CA THR A 5 -8.41 -3.33 20.78
C THR A 5 -7.01 -3.93 20.91
N ARG A 6 -6.82 -4.73 21.96
CA ARG A 6 -5.61 -5.52 22.20
C ARG A 6 -5.40 -6.43 21.00
N VAL A 7 -4.47 -6.07 20.12
CA VAL A 7 -3.86 -7.05 19.21
C VAL A 7 -3.17 -8.04 20.12
N THR A 8 -3.79 -9.20 20.36
CA THR A 8 -3.18 -10.32 21.07
C THR A 8 -2.05 -10.84 20.19
N THR A 9 -0.86 -10.27 20.36
CA THR A 9 0.38 -10.88 19.87
C THR A 9 0.48 -12.25 20.53
N VAL A 10 0.45 -13.30 19.71
CA VAL A 10 0.64 -14.68 20.16
C VAL A 10 2.00 -14.76 20.84
N PRO A 11 2.10 -15.15 22.13
CA PRO A 11 3.38 -15.41 22.76
C PRO A 11 4.03 -16.59 22.03
N GLU A 12 5.16 -16.37 21.38
CA GLU A 12 5.89 -17.38 20.59
C GLU A 12 6.34 -18.59 21.44
N SER A 13 6.27 -18.50 22.77
CA SER A 13 6.79 -19.46 23.73
C SER A 13 5.74 -20.33 24.45
N GLU A 14 4.43 -20.12 24.27
CA GLU A 14 3.43 -20.98 24.90
C GLU A 14 2.91 -22.02 23.90
N ARG A 15 3.09 -23.31 24.22
CA ARG A 15 2.45 -24.43 23.51
C ARG A 15 0.94 -24.37 23.73
N GLY A 16 0.27 -23.47 23.04
CA GLY A 16 -1.19 -23.41 22.97
C GLY A 16 -1.76 -24.70 22.34
N PRO A 17 -3.06 -24.99 22.53
CA PRO A 17 -3.71 -26.13 21.92
C PRO A 17 -3.56 -26.06 20.40
N LEU A 18 -3.01 -27.11 19.77
CA LEU A 18 -2.74 -27.18 18.33
C LEU A 18 -3.94 -26.72 17.47
N GLU A 19 -5.16 -27.06 17.90
CA GLU A 19 -6.42 -26.71 17.24
C GLU A 19 -6.66 -25.18 17.15
N GLU A 20 -6.26 -24.43 18.18
CA GLU A 20 -6.40 -22.98 18.20
C GLU A 20 -5.43 -22.31 17.21
N HIS A 21 -4.19 -22.80 17.16
CA HIS A 21 -3.20 -22.33 16.18
C HIS A 21 -3.61 -22.65 14.75
N VAL A 22 -4.14 -23.85 14.48
CA VAL A 22 -4.65 -24.22 13.15
C VAL A 22 -5.78 -23.29 12.73
N ARG A 23 -6.70 -22.96 13.64
CA ARG A 23 -7.79 -22.01 13.37
C ARG A 23 -7.27 -20.60 13.07
N LEU A 24 -6.31 -20.09 13.85
CA LEU A 24 -5.73 -18.77 13.65
C LEU A 24 -4.95 -18.68 12.34
N ILE A 25 -4.18 -19.72 12.00
CA ILE A 25 -3.48 -19.82 10.71
C ILE A 25 -4.49 -19.83 9.57
N ALA A 26 -5.56 -20.64 9.66
CA ALA A 26 -6.61 -20.66 8.64
C ALA A 26 -7.29 -19.29 8.47
N GLN A 27 -7.54 -18.56 9.56
CA GLN A 27 -8.10 -17.21 9.51
C GLN A 27 -7.14 -16.21 8.85
N ALA A 28 -5.84 -16.26 9.18
CA ALA A 28 -4.83 -15.41 8.56
C ALA A 28 -4.67 -15.71 7.06
N LEU A 29 -4.64 -16.99 6.67
CA LEU A 29 -4.57 -17.42 5.27
C LEU A 29 -5.82 -17.01 4.49
N ASN A 30 -7.01 -17.19 5.07
CA ASN A 30 -8.26 -16.74 4.45
C ASN A 30 -8.31 -15.21 4.32
N GLY A 31 -7.79 -14.47 5.30
CA GLY A 31 -7.67 -13.01 5.23
C GLY A 31 -6.74 -12.56 4.10
N LEU A 32 -5.58 -13.22 3.97
CA LEU A 32 -4.64 -12.98 2.86
C LEU A 32 -5.25 -13.33 1.50
N GLN A 33 -5.91 -14.49 1.37
CA GLN A 33 -6.61 -14.89 0.13
C GLN A 33 -7.70 -13.88 -0.27
N ASN A 34 -8.38 -13.29 0.71
CA ASN A 34 -9.40 -12.25 0.47
C ASN A 34 -8.80 -10.84 0.31
N GLY A 35 -7.47 -10.70 0.14
CA GLY A 35 -6.82 -9.43 -0.16
C GLY A 35 -6.75 -8.47 1.04
N GLN A 36 -6.91 -8.93 2.28
CA GLN A 36 -6.84 -8.09 3.48
C GLN A 36 -5.40 -7.70 3.88
N GLY A 37 -4.46 -7.74 2.92
CA GLY A 37 -3.04 -7.45 3.14
C GLY A 37 -2.71 -5.98 3.41
N ASN A 38 -3.71 -5.09 3.43
CA ASN A 38 -3.57 -3.64 3.63
C ASN A 38 -2.47 -3.02 2.73
N ASN A 39 -2.58 -3.30 1.43
CA ASN A 39 -1.64 -2.88 0.39
C ASN A 39 -2.17 -1.73 -0.47
N GLY A 40 -3.34 -1.18 -0.13
CA GLY A 40 -3.95 -0.04 -0.80
C GLY A 40 -3.57 1.29 -0.15
N TYR A 41 -3.15 2.25 -0.97
CA TYR A 41 -2.77 3.60 -0.58
C TYR A 41 -3.43 4.62 -1.51
N PHE A 42 -3.42 5.89 -1.10
CA PHE A 42 -3.80 7.01 -1.95
C PHE A 42 -2.64 8.00 -2.02
N ALA A 43 -2.44 8.59 -3.18
CA ALA A 43 -1.41 9.59 -3.38
C ALA A 43 -1.88 10.72 -4.28
N THR A 44 -1.66 11.94 -3.83
CA THR A 44 -1.78 13.14 -4.66
C THR A 44 -0.38 13.53 -5.11
N LEU A 45 -0.17 13.68 -6.42
CA LEU A 45 1.14 14.09 -6.92
C LEU A 45 1.49 15.51 -6.46
N THR A 46 2.71 15.67 -5.99
CA THR A 46 3.19 16.96 -5.48
C THR A 46 3.31 17.96 -6.64
N PRO A 47 2.64 19.13 -6.57
CA PRO A 47 2.76 20.16 -7.60
C PRO A 47 4.19 20.66 -7.71
N ASN A 48 4.63 20.94 -8.94
CA ASN A 48 5.97 21.44 -9.25
C ASN A 48 7.13 20.54 -8.79
N ALA A 49 6.86 19.27 -8.49
CA ALA A 49 7.87 18.25 -8.21
C ALA A 49 7.91 17.22 -9.35
N THR A 50 9.02 16.49 -9.43
CA THR A 50 9.19 15.36 -10.38
C THR A 50 9.00 14.00 -9.71
N GLU A 51 8.82 14.00 -8.39
CA GLU A 51 8.73 12.79 -7.58
C GLU A 51 7.78 13.03 -6.41
N THR A 52 6.98 12.00 -6.09
CA THR A 52 6.13 11.95 -4.92
C THR A 52 6.40 10.65 -4.16
N THR A 53 6.67 10.78 -2.86
CA THR A 53 6.98 9.64 -1.97
C THR A 53 5.78 9.28 -1.10
N ILE A 54 5.45 8.00 -1.06
CA ILE A 54 4.45 7.43 -0.14
C ILE A 54 5.19 6.52 0.83
N TYR A 55 5.02 6.77 2.13
CA TYR A 55 5.54 5.86 3.15
C TYR A 55 4.60 4.66 3.28
N ALA A 56 5.14 3.47 2.99
CA ALA A 56 4.41 2.21 2.97
C ALA A 56 5.26 1.13 3.66
N GLY A 57 4.98 0.85 4.94
CA GLY A 57 5.78 -0.07 5.74
C GLY A 57 5.81 -1.51 5.19
N THR A 58 4.83 -1.90 4.38
CA THR A 58 4.75 -3.19 3.68
C THR A 58 5.54 -3.22 2.37
N ALA A 59 6.03 -2.07 1.87
CA ALA A 59 6.82 -2.01 0.66
C ALA A 59 8.20 -2.64 0.87
N SER A 60 8.59 -3.53 -0.05
CA SER A 60 9.89 -4.17 -0.10
C SER A 60 10.58 -3.84 -1.42
N ILE A 61 11.87 -4.17 -1.51
CA ILE A 61 12.61 -4.07 -2.78
C ILE A 61 12.03 -5.14 -3.71
N GLY A 62 11.47 -4.71 -4.84
CA GLY A 62 10.80 -5.60 -5.81
C GLY A 62 9.27 -5.57 -5.74
N SER A 63 8.67 -4.86 -4.78
CA SER A 63 7.24 -4.56 -4.85
C SER A 63 6.95 -3.65 -6.05
N VAL A 64 5.86 -3.94 -6.75
CA VAL A 64 5.37 -3.21 -7.92
C VAL A 64 4.12 -2.42 -7.53
N PRO A 65 4.24 -1.09 -7.36
CA PRO A 65 3.09 -0.23 -7.16
C PRO A 65 2.30 -0.11 -8.46
N VAL A 66 1.02 -0.41 -8.41
CA VAL A 66 0.08 -0.21 -9.53
C VAL A 66 -0.74 1.04 -9.24
N LEU A 67 -0.69 1.99 -10.17
CA LEU A 67 -1.41 3.25 -10.07
C LEU A 67 -2.76 3.16 -10.78
N GLN A 68 -3.82 3.62 -10.12
CA GLN A 68 -5.13 3.82 -10.68
C GLN A 68 -5.48 5.32 -10.61
N PRO A 69 -5.63 6.01 -11.76
CA PRO A 69 -6.04 7.41 -11.75
C PRO A 69 -7.43 7.58 -11.13
N MET A 70 -7.59 8.56 -10.25
CA MET A 70 -8.87 8.88 -9.59
C MET A 70 -9.41 10.28 -9.94
N SER A 71 -8.65 11.08 -10.67
CA SER A 71 -9.08 12.37 -11.20
C SER A 71 -8.83 12.48 -12.71
N ALA A 72 -9.52 13.40 -13.38
CA ALA A 72 -9.33 13.63 -14.81
C ALA A 72 -7.91 14.11 -15.13
N ALA A 73 -7.34 14.97 -14.29
CA ALA A 73 -5.97 15.44 -14.45
C ALA A 73 -4.94 14.31 -14.24
N ALA A 74 -5.17 13.42 -13.26
CA ALA A 74 -4.34 12.23 -13.07
C ALA A 74 -4.41 11.29 -14.29
N ALA A 75 -5.61 11.06 -14.83
CA ALA A 75 -5.81 10.19 -15.99
C ALA A 75 -5.09 10.73 -17.22
N ALA A 76 -5.15 12.05 -17.45
CA ALA A 76 -4.43 12.69 -18.55
C ALA A 76 -2.90 12.55 -18.42
N SER A 77 -2.34 12.81 -17.23
CA SER A 77 -0.91 12.64 -16.98
C SER A 77 -0.47 11.17 -17.08
N TYR A 78 -1.30 10.23 -16.63
CA TYR A 78 -1.02 8.79 -16.74
C TYR A 78 -1.03 8.32 -18.21
N ALA A 79 -2.02 8.77 -18.99
CA ALA A 79 -2.11 8.46 -20.42
C ALA A 79 -0.96 9.06 -21.24
N ALA A 80 -0.33 10.14 -20.78
CA ALA A 80 0.85 10.72 -21.42
C ALA A 80 2.11 9.84 -21.30
N GLY A 81 2.10 8.80 -20.47
CA GLY A 81 3.20 7.82 -20.37
C GLY A 81 4.45 8.35 -19.66
N VAL A 82 4.34 9.47 -18.94
CA VAL A 82 5.44 10.11 -18.21
C VAL A 82 5.55 9.66 -16.75
N ILE A 83 4.61 8.82 -16.29
CA ILE A 83 4.54 8.36 -14.90
C ILE A 83 5.06 6.93 -14.80
N TRP A 84 5.99 6.70 -13.87
CA TRP A 84 6.46 5.37 -13.52
C TRP A 84 6.72 5.28 -12.01
N THR A 85 6.77 4.07 -11.48
CA THR A 85 6.84 3.83 -10.03
C THR A 85 8.00 2.94 -9.64
N GLU A 86 8.55 3.19 -8.47
CA GLU A 86 9.59 2.37 -7.85
C GLU A 86 9.17 1.95 -6.44
N GLY A 87 9.19 0.65 -6.15
CA GLY A 87 9.06 0.13 -4.80
C GLY A 87 10.42 0.10 -4.10
N ARG A 88 10.54 0.76 -2.95
CA ARG A 88 11.70 0.69 -2.07
C ARG A 88 11.29 0.14 -0.71
N LYS A 89 12.27 -0.30 0.07
CA LYS A 89 12.01 -0.76 1.44
C LYS A 89 11.33 0.34 2.26
N GLY A 90 10.09 0.11 2.69
CA GLY A 90 9.29 1.02 3.51
C GLY A 90 8.66 2.21 2.77
N GLN A 91 8.83 2.32 1.44
CA GLN A 91 8.28 3.46 0.68
C GLN A 91 8.04 3.13 -0.79
N ILE A 92 7.13 3.88 -1.40
CA ILE A 92 6.83 3.87 -2.84
C ILE A 92 7.21 5.25 -3.39
N LEU A 93 7.91 5.27 -4.51
CA LEU A 93 8.21 6.48 -5.26
C LEU A 93 7.39 6.50 -6.54
N ILE A 94 6.73 7.63 -6.78
CA ILE A 94 6.03 7.90 -8.03
C ILE A 94 6.79 9.01 -8.74
N HIS A 95 7.40 8.68 -9.86
CA HIS A 95 8.05 9.63 -10.74
C HIS A 95 7.03 10.16 -11.74
N HIS A 96 7.01 11.47 -11.93
CA HIS A 96 6.05 12.15 -12.79
C HIS A 96 6.62 13.46 -13.34
N ASP A 97 5.91 14.06 -14.30
CA ASP A 97 6.23 15.38 -14.80
C ASP A 97 6.00 16.47 -13.73
N SER A 98 6.86 17.49 -13.77
CA SER A 98 6.67 18.70 -12.99
C SER A 98 5.54 19.52 -13.61
N SER A 99 4.46 19.69 -12.85
CA SER A 99 3.26 20.39 -13.27
C SER A 99 2.64 21.13 -12.11
N ALA A 100 2.05 22.30 -12.39
CA ALA A 100 1.33 23.10 -11.40
C ALA A 100 -0.05 22.52 -11.03
N LEU A 101 -0.48 21.43 -11.67
CA LEU A 101 -1.75 20.76 -11.39
C LEU A 101 -1.73 20.15 -9.98
N THR A 102 -2.72 20.53 -9.17
CA THR A 102 -2.86 20.10 -7.77
C THR A 102 -3.78 18.90 -7.59
N ASP A 103 -4.68 18.64 -8.53
CA ASP A 103 -5.68 17.58 -8.45
C ASP A 103 -5.25 16.32 -9.21
N ARG A 104 -4.03 15.84 -8.99
CA ARG A 104 -3.52 14.59 -9.60
C ARG A 104 -3.58 13.47 -8.55
N LEU A 105 -4.77 12.90 -8.36
CA LEU A 105 -5.04 11.86 -7.38
C LEU A 105 -4.94 10.46 -8.00
N PHE A 106 -4.23 9.57 -7.31
CA PHE A 106 -4.08 8.16 -7.65
C PHE A 106 -4.43 7.27 -6.46
N GLY A 107 -5.17 6.19 -6.73
CA GLY A 107 -5.16 4.99 -5.90
C GLY A 107 -3.91 4.19 -6.23
N VAL A 108 -3.27 3.63 -5.23
CA VAL A 108 -2.02 2.86 -5.37
C VAL A 108 -2.22 1.52 -4.70
N VAL A 109 -2.04 0.43 -5.45
CA VAL A 109 -2.03 -0.92 -4.89
C VAL A 109 -0.62 -1.47 -5.00
N LEU A 110 -0.06 -1.86 -3.86
CA LEU A 110 1.24 -2.49 -3.81
C LEU A 110 1.10 -4.00 -4.07
N ASN A 111 1.71 -4.48 -5.14
CA ASN A 111 1.83 -5.91 -5.42
C ASN A 111 3.26 -6.35 -5.10
N GLY A 112 3.44 -7.42 -4.32
CA GLY A 112 4.75 -7.91 -3.91
C GLY A 112 4.68 -9.32 -3.38
#